data_AF-A0A1D6JR43-F1
#
_entry.id   AF-A0A1D6JR43-F1
#
_cell.length_a   1.000
_cell.length_b   1.000
_cell.length_c   1.000
_cell.angle_alpha   90.00
_cell.angle_beta   90.00
_cell.angle_gamma   90.00
#
_symmetry.space_group_name_H-M   'P 1'
#
loop_
_entity.id
_entity.type
_entity.pdbx_description
1 polymer ?
#
loop_
_entity_poly.entity_id
_entity_poly.type
_entity_poly.pdbx_seq_one_letter_code
_entity_poly.pdbx_strand_id
1 'polypeptide(L)'
;MVFPPKATADDAMLQWFALAPADPASNSTISFNVTATVSLRNPNMYRAIEYGALAMTFSFNGTRFDDSASVPGFKHKARKTATQSMRVSSVGKPIKLTRPRVGEFRAENDTGSFGVEMRLDTVLQYKGRSHPTSRRRNRRSGQRPPTDRPPSPSVRRGAGEARPVPRLLLLW
;
A
#
# COMPACT_ATOMS: atom_id res chain seq x y z
N MET A 1 20.93 -8.83 4.04
CA MET A 1 19.70 -9.37 3.43
C MET A 1 18.56 -8.36 3.53
N VAL A 2 17.74 -8.24 2.50
CA VAL A 2 16.55 -7.39 2.45
C VAL A 2 15.36 -8.28 2.16
N PHE A 3 14.27 -8.07 2.86
CA PHE A 3 13.05 -8.86 2.75
C PHE A 3 11.89 -7.96 2.32
N PRO A 4 10.98 -8.47 1.47
CA PRO A 4 9.74 -7.76 1.17
C PRO A 4 8.89 -7.62 2.43
N PRO A 5 7.99 -6.63 2.48
CA PRO A 5 7.01 -6.53 3.54
C PRO A 5 6.05 -7.72 3.49
N LYS A 6 5.56 -8.15 4.65
CA LYS A 6 4.49 -9.15 4.74
C LYS A 6 3.17 -8.42 4.87
N ALA A 7 2.19 -8.76 4.04
CA ALA A 7 0.83 -8.23 4.13
C ALA A 7 -0.10 -9.25 4.81
N THR A 8 -0.96 -8.78 5.70
CA THR A 8 -2.05 -9.56 6.30
C THR A 8 -3.33 -8.76 6.18
N ALA A 9 -4.42 -9.39 5.75
CA ALA A 9 -5.75 -8.81 5.88
C ALA A 9 -6.18 -9.03 7.34
N ASP A 10 -6.39 -7.94 8.06
CA ASP A 10 -6.82 -7.99 9.46
C ASP A 10 -8.35 -8.02 9.55
N ASP A 11 -9.01 -7.33 8.62
CA ASP A 11 -10.47 -7.28 8.53
C ASP A 11 -10.90 -7.00 7.08
N ALA A 12 -12.06 -7.55 6.69
CA ALA A 12 -12.68 -7.30 5.40
C ALA A 12 -14.20 -7.39 5.55
N MET A 13 -14.89 -6.31 5.20
CA MET A 13 -16.35 -6.23 5.29
C MET A 13 -16.93 -5.75 3.97
N LEU A 14 -17.81 -6.58 3.41
CA LEU A 14 -18.64 -6.27 2.26
C LEU A 14 -19.99 -5.78 2.77
N GLN A 15 -20.19 -4.47 2.79
CA GLN A 15 -21.40 -3.86 3.37
C GLN A 15 -22.63 -4.11 2.51
N TRP A 16 -22.49 -4.02 1.19
CA TRP A 16 -23.54 -4.42 0.26
C TRP A 16 -22.92 -4.82 -1.07
N PHE A 17 -23.58 -5.77 -1.72
CA PHE A 17 -23.23 -6.29 -3.03
C PHE A 17 -24.55 -6.52 -3.78
N ALA A 18 -24.89 -5.59 -4.68
CA ALA A 18 -26.19 -5.55 -5.31
C ALA A 18 -26.03 -5.69 -6.83
N LEU A 19 -26.74 -6.66 -7.40
CA LEU A 19 -26.87 -6.83 -8.83
C LEU A 19 -28.08 -6.02 -9.33
N ALA A 20 -27.84 -5.09 -10.25
CA ALA A 20 -28.87 -4.47 -11.07
C ALA A 20 -28.97 -5.25 -12.40
N PRO A 21 -29.98 -6.14 -12.54
CA PRO A 21 -30.17 -6.88 -13.78
C PRO A 21 -30.54 -5.92 -14.91
N ALA A 22 -30.03 -6.20 -16.12
CA ALA A 22 -30.40 -5.48 -17.34
C ALA A 22 -30.73 -6.48 -18.44
N ASP A 23 -31.53 -6.06 -19.43
CA ASP A 23 -31.84 -6.86 -20.61
C ASP A 23 -31.13 -6.28 -21.84
N PRO A 24 -30.22 -7.00 -22.50
CA PRO A 24 -29.77 -8.38 -22.24
C PRO A 24 -28.92 -8.53 -20.97
N ALA A 25 -29.00 -9.69 -20.31
CA ALA A 25 -28.32 -10.03 -19.04
C ALA A 25 -26.81 -9.74 -19.00
N SER A 26 -26.16 -9.67 -20.16
CA SER A 26 -24.77 -9.22 -20.37
C SER A 26 -24.50 -7.75 -20.01
N ASN A 27 -25.54 -6.96 -19.76
CA ASN A 27 -25.46 -5.58 -19.33
C ASN A 27 -25.76 -5.42 -17.83
N SER A 28 -25.98 -6.52 -17.10
CA SER A 28 -26.22 -6.46 -15.66
C SER A 28 -25.03 -5.82 -14.98
N THR A 29 -25.30 -4.97 -14.01
CA THR A 29 -24.26 -4.25 -13.30
C THR A 29 -24.24 -4.57 -11.82
N ILE A 30 -23.07 -4.52 -11.20
CA ILE A 30 -22.93 -4.65 -9.74
C ILE A 30 -22.61 -3.30 -9.14
N SER A 31 -23.26 -3.01 -8.01
CA SER A 31 -22.86 -1.97 -7.06
C SER A 31 -22.36 -2.61 -5.77
N PHE A 32 -21.25 -2.11 -5.24
CA PHE A 32 -20.65 -2.66 -4.02
C PHE A 32 -20.05 -1.59 -3.12
N ASN A 33 -19.87 -1.96 -1.86
CA ASN A 33 -19.14 -1.17 -0.87
C ASN A 33 -18.35 -2.11 0.03
N VAL A 34 -17.02 -2.06 -0.12
CA VAL A 34 -16.08 -2.92 0.58
C VAL A 34 -15.15 -2.06 1.42
N THR A 35 -14.96 -2.46 2.66
CA THR A 35 -13.91 -1.96 3.54
C THR A 35 -12.94 -3.08 3.84
N ALA A 36 -11.65 -2.83 3.70
CA ALA A 36 -10.60 -3.77 4.05
C ALA A 36 -9.55 -3.07 4.91
N THR A 37 -9.09 -3.76 5.95
CA THR A 37 -7.98 -3.33 6.77
C THR A 37 -6.82 -4.29 6.56
N VAL A 38 -5.67 -3.74 6.14
CA VAL A 38 -4.47 -4.51 5.83
C VAL A 38 -3.32 -4.04 6.70
N SER A 39 -2.68 -4.99 7.37
CA SER A 39 -1.41 -4.76 8.06
C SER A 39 -0.23 -5.14 7.18
N LEU A 40 0.70 -4.21 7.05
CA LEU A 40 1.98 -4.41 6.41
C LEU A 40 3.05 -4.50 7.49
N ARG A 41 3.74 -5.63 7.59
CA ARG A 41 4.88 -5.83 8.48
C ARG A 41 6.18 -5.65 7.72
N ASN A 42 7.08 -4.79 8.22
CA ASN A 42 8.46 -4.74 7.77
C ASN A 42 9.31 -5.75 8.57
N PRO A 43 9.72 -6.90 7.98
CA PRO A 43 10.58 -7.88 8.68
C PRO A 43 12.04 -7.44 8.77
N ASN A 44 12.46 -6.41 8.03
CA ASN A 44 13.86 -5.97 8.02
C ASN A 44 14.27 -5.38 9.38
N MET A 45 15.45 -5.79 9.86
CA MET A 45 15.99 -5.35 11.16
C MET A 45 16.56 -3.93 11.14
N TYR A 46 17.19 -3.53 10.04
CA TYR A 46 17.91 -2.25 9.95
C TYR A 46 17.48 -1.35 8.79
N ARG A 47 16.54 -1.81 7.96
CA ARG A 47 16.11 -1.09 6.76
C ARG A 47 14.67 -0.61 6.92
N ALA A 48 14.49 0.69 6.79
CA ALA A 48 13.18 1.26 6.57
C ALA A 48 12.77 1.06 5.10
N ILE A 49 11.46 1.02 4.86
CA ILE A 49 10.87 0.97 3.53
C ILE A 49 10.12 2.28 3.34
N GLU A 50 10.36 2.97 2.24
CA GLU A 50 9.53 4.09 1.80
C GLU A 50 8.62 3.59 0.69
N TYR A 51 7.32 3.68 0.93
CA TYR A 51 6.29 3.31 -0.03
C TYR A 51 5.96 4.53 -0.88
N GLY A 52 5.83 4.34 -2.18
CA GLY A 52 5.07 5.26 -3.03
C GLY A 52 3.58 5.20 -2.69
N ALA A 53 2.76 5.89 -3.48
CA ALA A 53 1.31 5.71 -3.38
C ALA A 53 0.95 4.21 -3.45
N LEU A 54 0.06 3.78 -2.56
CA LEU A 54 -0.40 2.41 -2.47
C LEU A 54 -1.77 2.35 -3.14
N ALA A 55 -1.80 1.89 -4.38
CA ALA A 55 -3.03 1.67 -5.13
C ALA A 55 -3.63 0.32 -4.78
N MET A 56 -4.94 0.28 -4.65
CA MET A 56 -5.69 -0.94 -4.35
C MET A 56 -6.80 -1.11 -5.37
N THR A 57 -6.88 -2.30 -5.95
CA THR A 57 -7.93 -2.69 -6.89
C THR A 57 -8.56 -3.99 -6.41
N PHE A 58 -9.86 -4.13 -6.61
CA PHE A 58 -10.58 -5.35 -6.30
C PHE A 58 -10.95 -6.10 -7.58
N SER A 59 -11.09 -7.41 -7.49
CA SER A 59 -11.62 -8.24 -8.57
C SER A 59 -12.63 -9.26 -8.06
N PHE A 60 -13.62 -9.55 -8.90
CA PHE A 60 -14.61 -10.59 -8.67
C PHE A 60 -14.64 -11.53 -9.88
N ASN A 61 -14.36 -12.82 -9.64
CA ASN A 61 -14.24 -13.87 -10.66
C ASN A 61 -13.41 -13.42 -11.89
N GLY A 62 -12.27 -12.79 -11.61
CA GLY A 62 -11.32 -12.28 -12.61
C GLY A 62 -11.72 -10.96 -13.29
N THR A 63 -12.89 -10.37 -12.98
CA THR A 63 -13.25 -9.02 -13.44
C THR A 63 -12.63 -8.01 -12.50
N ARG A 64 -11.74 -7.14 -13.00
CA ARG A 64 -11.24 -6.03 -12.20
C ARG A 64 -12.30 -4.96 -12.05
N PHE A 65 -12.33 -4.35 -10.89
CA PHE A 65 -13.12 -3.17 -10.63
C PHE A 65 -12.34 -1.94 -11.09
N ASP A 66 -13.00 -1.06 -11.86
CA ASP A 66 -12.39 0.16 -12.39
C ASP A 66 -12.14 1.20 -11.29
N ASP A 67 -12.78 1.05 -10.13
CA ASP A 67 -12.53 1.90 -8.97
C ASP A 67 -11.38 1.35 -8.12
N SER A 68 -10.41 2.23 -7.88
CA SER A 68 -9.26 1.98 -7.02
C SER A 68 -9.22 2.97 -5.87
N ALA A 69 -8.92 2.48 -4.66
CA ALA A 69 -8.50 3.37 -3.57
C ALA A 69 -6.99 3.57 -3.62
N SER A 70 -6.52 4.75 -3.21
CA SER A 70 -5.09 5.00 -3.05
C SER A 70 -4.81 5.60 -1.69
N VAL A 71 -3.81 5.06 -1.00
CA VAL A 71 -3.26 5.66 0.22
C VAL A 71 -1.96 6.40 -0.14
N PRO A 72 -1.73 7.62 0.39
CA PRO A 72 -0.47 8.33 0.18
C PRO A 72 0.74 7.50 0.59
N GLY A 73 1.86 7.72 -0.10
CA GLY A 73 3.12 7.07 0.25
C GLY A 73 3.54 7.37 1.68
N PHE A 74 4.15 6.39 2.34
CA PHE A 74 4.52 6.50 3.75
C PHE A 74 5.85 5.81 4.05
N LYS A 75 6.48 6.26 5.15
CA LYS A 75 7.72 5.67 5.66
C LYS A 75 7.42 4.59 6.68
N HIS A 76 7.95 3.41 6.45
CA HIS A 76 7.75 2.22 7.26
C HIS A 76 9.06 1.82 7.94
N LYS A 77 9.15 2.11 9.24
CA LYS A 77 10.35 1.84 10.05
C LYS A 77 10.67 0.34 10.13
N ALA A 78 11.94 0.03 10.35
CA ALA A 78 12.41 -1.34 10.54
C ALA A 78 11.65 -2.03 11.69
N ARG A 79 11.32 -3.32 11.50
CA ARG A 79 10.60 -4.17 12.47
C ARG A 79 9.20 -3.70 12.90
N LYS A 80 8.65 -2.65 12.28
CA LYS A 80 7.32 -2.13 12.60
C LYS A 80 6.24 -2.72 11.70
N THR A 81 5.00 -2.57 12.15
CA THR A 81 3.79 -2.85 11.38
C THR A 81 3.12 -1.51 11.10
N ALA A 82 2.62 -1.33 9.88
CA ALA A 82 1.75 -0.24 9.50
C ALA A 82 0.39 -0.83 9.11
N THR A 83 -0.67 -0.37 9.74
CA THR A 83 -2.04 -0.78 9.42
C THR A 83 -2.67 0.29 8.55
N GLN A 84 -3.27 -0.13 7.45
CA GLN A 84 -3.97 0.75 6.52
C GLN A 84 -5.40 0.26 6.35
N SER A 85 -6.36 1.10 6.75
CA SER A 85 -7.78 0.88 6.50
C SER A 85 -8.17 1.58 5.22
N MET A 86 -8.84 0.86 4.34
CA MET A 86 -9.20 1.32 3.01
C MET A 86 -10.65 1.00 2.73
N ARG A 87 -11.30 1.88 1.98
CA ARG A 87 -12.69 1.71 1.54
C ARG A 87 -12.77 1.93 0.05
N VAL A 88 -13.42 1.01 -0.66
CA VAL A 88 -13.76 1.16 -2.07
C VAL A 88 -15.26 0.96 -2.23
N SER A 89 -15.89 1.89 -2.92
CA SER A 89 -17.31 1.85 -3.22
C SER A 89 -17.53 2.16 -4.69
N SER A 90 -18.38 1.38 -5.35
CA SER A 90 -18.79 1.58 -6.75
C SER A 90 -19.99 2.54 -6.89
N VAL A 91 -20.27 3.32 -5.84
CA VAL A 91 -21.38 4.29 -5.82
C VAL A 91 -21.20 5.29 -6.97
N GLY A 92 -22.09 5.21 -7.97
CA GLY A 92 -22.06 6.05 -9.17
C GLY A 92 -21.32 5.46 -10.38
N LYS A 93 -20.67 4.30 -10.23
CA LYS A 93 -19.97 3.60 -11.33
C LYS A 93 -20.21 2.09 -11.25
N PRO A 94 -21.39 1.64 -11.68
CA PRO A 94 -21.76 0.24 -11.57
C PRO A 94 -21.00 -0.59 -12.61
N ILE A 95 -20.49 -1.76 -12.20
CA ILE A 95 -19.58 -2.57 -13.01
C ILE A 95 -20.36 -3.59 -13.83
N LYS A 96 -20.13 -3.63 -15.14
CA LYS A 96 -20.77 -4.61 -16.02
C LYS A 96 -20.25 -6.02 -15.76
N LEU A 97 -21.16 -6.96 -15.58
CA LEU A 97 -20.87 -8.39 -15.55
C LEU A 97 -21.17 -9.05 -16.89
N THR A 98 -20.40 -10.07 -17.22
CA THR A 98 -20.73 -11.00 -18.30
C THR A 98 -21.82 -11.98 -17.86
N ARG A 99 -22.57 -12.55 -18.81
CA ARG A 99 -23.68 -13.49 -18.52
C ARG A 99 -23.31 -14.65 -17.58
N PRO A 100 -22.14 -15.33 -17.71
CA PRO A 100 -21.77 -16.41 -16.79
C PRO A 100 -21.64 -15.94 -15.35
N ARG A 101 -21.10 -14.73 -15.16
CA ARG A 101 -20.84 -14.14 -13.84
C ARG A 101 -22.09 -13.70 -13.11
N VAL A 102 -23.18 -13.41 -13.83
CA VAL A 102 -24.50 -13.18 -13.21
C VAL A 102 -25.00 -14.46 -12.53
N GLY A 103 -24.73 -15.64 -13.11
CA GLY A 103 -25.05 -16.93 -12.51
C GLY A 103 -24.22 -17.21 -11.25
N GLU A 104 -22.91 -16.95 -11.32
CA GLU A 104 -21.99 -17.09 -10.18
C GLU A 104 -22.38 -16.14 -9.03
N PHE A 105 -22.71 -14.88 -9.34
CA PHE A 105 -23.22 -13.92 -8.36
C PHE A 105 -24.44 -14.47 -7.64
N ARG A 106 -25.40 -15.05 -8.37
CA ARG A 106 -26.62 -15.60 -7.76
C ARG A 106 -26.31 -16.80 -6.86
N ALA A 107 -25.43 -17.70 -7.32
CA ALA A 107 -25.02 -18.86 -6.52
C ALA A 107 -24.29 -18.45 -5.22
N GLU A 108 -23.40 -17.46 -5.28
CA GLU A 108 -22.71 -16.92 -4.11
C GLU A 108 -23.66 -16.12 -3.19
N ASN A 109 -24.63 -15.41 -3.77
CA ASN A 109 -25.67 -14.72 -3.02
C ASN A 109 -26.56 -15.69 -2.23
N ASP A 110 -26.89 -16.85 -2.82
CA ASP A 110 -27.65 -17.90 -2.13
C ASP A 110 -26.87 -18.51 -0.95
N THR A 111 -25.53 -18.47 -1.04
CA THR A 111 -24.62 -18.93 0.02
C THR A 111 -24.30 -17.83 1.05
N GLY A 112 -24.61 -16.57 0.72
CA GLY A 112 -24.35 -15.39 1.55
C GLY A 112 -22.87 -15.00 1.67
N SER A 113 -21.98 -15.59 0.86
CA SER A 113 -20.53 -15.37 0.91
C SER A 113 -20.00 -15.10 -0.49
N PHE A 114 -19.22 -14.03 -0.64
CA PHE A 114 -18.66 -13.62 -1.94
C PHE A 114 -17.14 -13.73 -1.98
N GLY A 115 -16.61 -14.34 -3.02
CA GLY A 115 -15.17 -14.43 -3.28
C GLY A 115 -14.64 -13.17 -3.96
N VAL A 116 -14.14 -12.20 -3.18
CA VAL A 116 -13.54 -10.98 -3.74
C VAL A 116 -12.03 -11.01 -3.55
N GLU A 117 -11.31 -10.81 -4.64
CA GLU A 117 -9.86 -10.67 -4.67
C GLU A 117 -9.45 -9.20 -4.49
N MET A 118 -8.34 -8.97 -3.79
CA MET A 118 -7.78 -7.64 -3.57
C MET A 118 -6.32 -7.61 -4.01
N ARG A 119 -5.96 -6.62 -4.81
CA ARG A 119 -4.60 -6.39 -5.29
C ARG A 119 -4.07 -5.06 -4.75
N LEU A 120 -2.82 -5.08 -4.31
CA LEU A 120 -2.10 -3.94 -3.74
C LEU A 120 -0.87 -3.66 -4.60
N ASP A 121 -0.86 -2.50 -5.26
CA ASP A 121 0.19 -2.07 -6.16
C ASP A 121 0.93 -0.86 -5.59
N THR A 122 2.25 -0.93 -5.49
CA THR A 122 3.08 0.16 -4.97
C THR A 122 4.53 0.06 -5.40
N VAL A 123 5.26 1.17 -5.30
CA VAL A 123 6.71 1.22 -5.48
C VAL A 123 7.38 1.19 -4.10
N LEU A 124 8.32 0.26 -3.91
CA LEU A 124 9.06 0.10 -2.66
C LEU A 124 10.49 0.62 -2.80
N GLN A 125 10.89 1.53 -1.92
CA GLN A 125 12.28 1.97 -1.79
C GLN A 125 12.86 1.57 -0.44
N TYR A 126 13.86 0.70 -0.46
CA TYR A 126 14.57 0.28 0.75
C TYR A 126 15.64 1.29 1.12
N LYS A 127 15.50 1.93 2.29
CA LYS A 127 16.49 2.91 2.76
C LYS A 127 17.61 2.24 3.54
N GLY A 128 18.77 2.89 3.54
CA GLY A 128 19.98 2.48 4.24
C GLY A 128 19.81 2.38 5.77
N ARG A 129 20.84 1.91 6.47
CA ARG A 129 20.82 1.69 7.93
C ARG A 129 20.30 2.93 8.65
N SER A 130 19.11 2.83 9.24
CA SER A 130 18.67 3.78 10.26
C SER A 130 19.52 3.51 11.49
N HIS A 131 20.64 4.20 11.63
CA HIS A 131 21.38 4.17 12.88
C HIS A 131 20.46 4.71 13.97
N PRO A 132 20.23 3.98 15.07
CA PRO A 132 19.62 4.58 16.24
C PRO A 132 20.55 5.72 16.64
N THR A 133 20.07 6.97 16.54
CA THR A 133 20.77 8.11 17.11
C THR A 133 20.93 7.81 18.59
N SER A 134 22.15 7.47 19.02
CA SER A 134 22.42 7.36 20.44
C SER A 134 22.14 8.74 21.02
N ARG A 135 21.17 8.81 21.93
CA ARG A 135 21.01 10.00 22.77
C ARG A 135 22.30 10.12 23.58
N ARG A 136 23.27 10.90 23.09
CA ARG A 136 24.39 11.35 23.91
C ARG A 136 23.79 12.15 25.07
N ARG A 137 23.72 11.52 26.24
CA ARG A 137 23.41 12.18 27.50
C ARG A 137 24.56 13.14 27.78
N ASN A 138 24.39 14.41 27.41
CA ASN A 138 25.39 15.45 27.66
C ASN A 138 25.46 15.69 29.18
N ARG A 139 26.38 14.99 29.86
CA ARG A 139 26.82 15.32 31.21
C ARG A 139 27.69 16.57 31.06
N ARG A 140 27.16 17.73 31.44
CA ARG A 140 27.90 19.00 31.48
C ARG A 140 29.05 18.87 32.49
N SER A 141 30.26 18.61 32.01
CA SER A 141 31.50 18.96 32.70
C SER A 141 31.87 20.39 32.28
N GLY A 142 31.96 21.29 33.26
CA GLY A 142 32.21 22.71 33.01
C GLY A 142 33.58 23.00 32.44
N GLN A 143 33.65 24.00 31.55
CA GLN A 143 34.81 24.86 31.35
C GLN A 143 34.39 26.14 30.61
N ARG A 144 35.11 27.22 30.93
CA ARG A 144 34.88 28.66 30.72
C ARG A 144 35.18 29.14 29.26
N PRO A 145 34.96 30.43 28.89
CA PRO A 145 34.49 30.91 27.57
C PRO A 145 35.61 31.15 26.52
N PRO A 146 35.29 31.54 25.26
CA PRO A 146 36.05 31.21 24.05
C PRO A 146 37.13 32.21 23.70
N THR A 147 38.12 31.77 22.91
CA THR A 147 39.11 32.63 22.24
C THR A 147 39.04 32.41 20.74
N ASP A 148 39.32 33.50 20.02
CA ASP A 148 38.94 33.84 18.65
C ASP A 148 39.31 32.87 17.51
N ARG A 149 38.52 32.94 16.44
CA ARG A 149 38.76 32.31 15.12
C ARG A 149 39.48 33.30 14.19
N PRO A 150 40.15 32.79 13.14
CA PRO A 150 39.59 33.01 11.80
C PRO A 150 39.66 31.77 10.87
N PRO A 151 38.89 31.75 9.76
CA PRO A 151 38.67 30.57 8.92
C PRO A 151 39.52 30.56 7.65
N SER A 152 39.64 29.40 6.98
CA SER A 152 39.85 29.32 5.53
C SER A 152 39.49 27.95 4.93
N PRO A 153 39.19 27.89 3.62
CA PRO A 153 38.15 27.02 3.04
C PRO A 153 38.70 25.93 2.11
N SER A 154 37.89 24.91 1.79
CA SER A 154 38.09 24.16 0.54
C SER A 154 36.84 23.40 0.08
N VAL A 155 36.64 23.54 -1.24
CA VAL A 155 35.53 23.15 -2.13
C VAL A 155 35.79 21.77 -2.76
N ARG A 156 34.74 20.98 -3.05
CA ARG A 156 34.54 20.16 -4.28
C ARG A 156 33.26 19.32 -4.17
N ARG A 157 32.20 19.44 -5.01
CA ARG A 157 31.98 19.20 -6.46
C ARG A 157 31.80 17.71 -6.84
N GLY A 158 30.68 17.39 -7.52
CA GLY A 158 30.41 16.16 -8.30
C GLY A 158 29.12 15.45 -7.85
N ALA A 159 27.95 15.51 -8.50
CA ALA A 159 27.54 15.18 -9.89
C ALA A 159 27.27 13.68 -10.15
N GLY A 160 26.10 13.38 -10.74
CA GLY A 160 25.70 12.09 -11.32
C GLY A 160 25.27 11.05 -10.29
N GLU A 161 24.30 10.16 -10.49
CA GLU A 161 23.83 9.57 -11.74
C GLU A 161 22.55 8.76 -11.44
N ALA A 162 21.54 8.87 -12.30
CA ALA A 162 20.29 8.10 -12.22
C ALA A 162 20.46 6.75 -12.95
N ARG A 163 20.08 5.62 -12.31
CA ARG A 163 19.94 4.30 -12.95
C ARG A 163 18.82 3.48 -12.25
N PRO A 164 18.34 2.36 -12.85
CA PRO A 164 17.03 2.22 -13.50
C PRO A 164 15.98 1.55 -12.59
N VAL A 165 14.71 1.66 -12.97
CA VAL A 165 13.57 1.09 -12.22
C VAL A 165 13.34 -0.36 -12.63
N PRO A 166 13.43 -1.36 -11.71
CA PRO A 166 12.92 -2.69 -11.97
C PRO A 166 11.41 -2.72 -11.74
N ARG A 167 10.68 -3.06 -12.79
CA ARG A 167 9.23 -3.28 -12.79
C ARG A 167 8.97 -4.69 -12.28
N LEU A 168 8.33 -4.84 -11.12
CA LEU A 168 7.99 -6.13 -10.53
C LEU A 168 6.53 -6.48 -10.88
N LEU A 169 6.34 -7.54 -11.67
CA LEU A 169 5.03 -8.19 -11.84
C LEU A 169 4.83 -9.20 -10.71
N LEU A 170 3.71 -9.09 -9.99
CA LEU A 170 3.23 -10.15 -9.11
C LEU A 170 2.06 -10.86 -9.80
N LEU A 171 2.31 -12.10 -10.20
CA LEU A 171 1.31 -13.07 -10.66
C LEU A 171 0.57 -13.64 -9.42
N TRP A 172 -0.75 -13.67 -9.54
CA TRP A 172 -1.65 -14.49 -8.74
C TRP A 172 -2.14 -15.62 -9.64
#